data_AF-A0A379U1F5-F1
#
_entry.id   AF-A0A379U1F5-F1
#
_cell.length_a   1.000
_cell.length_b   1.000
_cell.length_c   1.000
_cell.angle_alpha   90.00
_cell.angle_beta   90.00
_cell.angle_gamma   90.00
#
_symmetry.space_group_name_H-M   'P 1'
#
loop_
_entity.id
_entity.type
_entity.pdbx_description
1 polymer ?
#
loop_
_entity_poly.entity_id
_entity_poly.type
_entity_poly.pdbx_seq_one_letter_code
_entity_poly.pdbx_strand_id
1 'polypeptide(L)'
;MVGQLFSNPRVMLLAAAVLGLLGMVPGMPNLVFLLFTAALLGLAWWLRGREEKAPEEPQPVKMPENNSVVEATWNDVQLEDSLGMEVGYRLIPMVDFQQDGELLGRIRSIRKKFAQDMGFLPPVVHIRDNMDLQPARYRILMKGVEIGSGDAYPGRWLAINPGTAAGTLPGEKTVDPAFGLDAIWIESALKEQAQIQGFTVVEASTVVATHLNHLIGQFSAELFGRQEAQQLLDRVSQEMPKLTEDLVPGVVTLTTLHKVLQTYWRKKSRFAICEPFLKRWRNMRRYKAIRMN
;
A
#
# COMPACT_ATOMS: atom_id res chain seq x y z
N MET A 1 -15.60 53.20 -3.37
CA MET A 1 -14.15 53.51 -3.35
C MET A 1 -13.86 55.00 -3.12
N VAL A 2 -14.53 55.95 -3.78
CA VAL A 2 -14.27 57.40 -3.59
C VAL A 2 -14.56 57.90 -2.16
N GLY A 3 -15.57 57.34 -1.48
CA GLY A 3 -15.93 57.74 -0.11
C GLY A 3 -14.88 57.42 0.97
N GLN A 4 -14.08 56.35 0.80
CA GLN A 4 -13.08 55.93 1.80
C GLN A 4 -11.86 56.85 1.85
N LEU A 5 -11.53 57.52 0.74
CA LEU A 5 -10.44 58.51 0.68
C LEU A 5 -10.74 59.75 1.52
N PHE A 6 -12.00 60.16 1.62
CA PHE A 6 -12.44 61.32 2.41
C PHE A 6 -12.82 60.98 3.86
N SER A 7 -12.88 59.68 4.21
CA SER A 7 -13.30 59.20 5.53
C SER A 7 -12.14 58.93 6.48
N ASN A 8 -10.90 58.84 5.97
CA ASN A 8 -9.72 58.54 6.78
C ASN A 8 -8.81 59.78 6.94
N PRO A 9 -8.76 60.42 8.12
CA PRO A 9 -7.99 61.65 8.33
C PRO A 9 -6.47 61.46 8.16
N ARG A 10 -5.94 60.23 8.26
CA ARG A 10 -4.53 59.95 7.94
C ARG A 10 -4.24 60.14 6.45
N VAL A 11 -5.17 59.75 5.57
CA VAL A 11 -5.02 59.90 4.12
C VAL A 11 -5.14 61.38 3.72
N MET A 12 -6.06 62.13 4.36
CA MET A 12 -6.17 63.57 4.18
C MET A 12 -4.89 64.31 4.60
N LEU A 13 -4.29 63.94 5.74
CA LEU A 13 -3.02 64.52 6.19
C LEU A 13 -1.87 64.26 5.21
N LEU A 14 -1.81 63.04 4.66
CA LEU A 14 -0.77 62.66 3.70
C LEU A 14 -0.95 63.42 2.37
N ALA A 15 -2.19 63.55 1.90
CA ALA A 15 -2.51 64.36 0.72
C ALA A 15 -2.17 65.85 0.92
N ALA A 16 -2.50 66.41 2.09
CA ALA A 16 -2.15 67.80 2.43
C ALA A 16 -0.63 68.01 2.50
N ALA A 17 0.14 67.06 3.03
CA ALA A 17 1.60 67.14 3.07
C ALA A 17 2.22 67.18 1.67
N VAL A 18 1.72 66.33 0.75
CA VAL A 18 2.18 66.31 -0.64
C VAL A 18 1.82 67.61 -1.38
N LEU A 19 0.58 68.09 -1.22
CA LEU A 19 0.13 69.36 -1.81
C LEU A 19 0.91 70.58 -1.25
N GLY A 20 1.23 70.57 0.04
CA GLY A 20 2.03 71.61 0.69
C GLY A 20 3.47 71.64 0.19
N LEU A 21 4.10 70.47 0.03
CA LEU A 21 5.43 70.35 -0.58
C LEU A 21 5.44 70.85 -2.01
N LEU A 22 4.41 70.53 -2.80
CA LEU A 22 4.28 71.02 -4.18
C LEU A 22 4.10 72.54 -4.22
N GLY A 23 3.35 73.10 -3.27
CA GLY A 23 3.12 74.55 -3.15
C GLY A 23 4.34 75.37 -2.71
N MET A 24 5.42 74.72 -2.26
CA MET A 24 6.69 75.38 -1.92
C MET A 24 7.63 75.57 -3.12
N VAL A 25 7.29 75.00 -4.29
CA VAL A 25 8.10 75.14 -5.50
C VAL A 25 7.95 76.55 -6.09
N PRO A 26 9.01 77.34 -6.27
CA PRO A 26 8.93 78.68 -6.83
C PRO A 26 8.65 78.63 -8.34
N GLY A 27 7.59 79.31 -8.79
CA GLY A 27 7.20 79.38 -10.21
C GLY A 27 5.73 79.07 -10.51
N MET A 28 4.92 78.66 -9.52
CA MET A 28 3.47 78.45 -9.64
C MET A 28 2.68 79.41 -8.72
N PRO A 29 1.35 79.53 -8.86
CA PRO A 29 0.50 80.31 -7.96
C PRO A 29 0.44 79.68 -6.56
N ASN A 30 1.52 79.79 -5.78
CA ASN A 30 1.72 79.10 -4.50
C ASN A 30 0.61 79.39 -3.49
N LEU A 31 -0.02 80.56 -3.60
CA LEU A 31 -1.20 80.96 -2.83
C LEU A 31 -2.36 79.96 -2.95
N VAL A 32 -2.63 79.43 -4.15
CA VAL A 32 -3.75 78.50 -4.37
C VAL A 32 -3.47 77.16 -3.69
N PHE A 33 -2.26 76.62 -3.85
CA PHE A 33 -1.85 75.35 -3.25
C PHE A 33 -1.77 75.41 -1.72
N LEU A 34 -1.28 76.51 -1.16
CA LEU A 34 -1.25 76.73 0.29
C LEU A 34 -2.66 76.87 0.86
N LEU A 35 -3.59 77.50 0.14
CA LEU A 35 -4.99 77.62 0.56
C LEU A 35 -5.69 76.25 0.58
N PHE A 36 -5.50 75.42 -0.45
CA PHE A 36 -6.03 74.05 -0.45
C PHE A 36 -5.39 73.17 0.62
N THR A 37 -4.10 73.33 0.88
CA THR A 37 -3.40 72.62 1.96
C THR A 37 -3.96 73.00 3.32
N ALA A 38 -4.19 74.29 3.57
CA ALA A 38 -4.81 74.78 4.81
C ALA A 38 -6.26 74.28 4.95
N ALA A 39 -7.03 74.26 3.86
CA ALA A 39 -8.40 73.74 3.87
C ALA A 39 -8.44 72.24 4.22
N LEU A 40 -7.54 71.43 3.65
CA LEU A 40 -7.44 69.99 3.94
C LEU A 40 -6.98 69.72 5.38
N LEU A 41 -6.01 70.48 5.89
CA LEU A 41 -5.57 70.38 7.28
C LEU A 41 -6.67 70.80 8.26
N GLY A 42 -7.43 71.85 7.94
CA GLY A 42 -8.59 72.28 8.73
C GLY A 42 -9.70 71.22 8.77
N LEU A 43 -10.00 70.60 7.63
CA LEU A 43 -10.95 69.47 7.54
C LEU A 43 -10.47 68.25 8.32
N ALA A 44 -9.19 67.87 8.20
CA ALA A 44 -8.60 66.77 8.94
C ALA A 44 -8.65 67.01 10.46
N TRP A 45 -8.39 68.25 10.91
CA TRP A 45 -8.46 68.61 12.33
C TRP A 45 -9.90 68.58 12.86
N TRP A 46 -10.87 69.05 12.07
CA TRP A 46 -12.29 69.01 12.43
C TRP A 46 -12.85 67.58 12.49
N LEU A 47 -12.42 66.70 11.57
CA LEU A 47 -12.80 65.28 11.55
C LEU A 47 -12.14 64.49 12.68
N ARG A 48 -10.90 64.84 13.05
CA ARG A 48 -10.18 64.22 14.18
C ARG A 48 -10.89 64.45 15.52
N GLY A 49 -11.57 65.58 15.69
CA GLY A 49 -12.44 65.86 16.85
C GLY A 49 -13.73 65.03 16.91
N ARG A 50 -14.07 64.29 15.84
CA ARG A 50 -15.21 63.36 15.78
C ARG A 50 -14.81 61.89 15.87
N GLU A 51 -13.52 61.55 15.80
CA GLU A 51 -13.01 60.17 15.82
C GLU A 51 -12.71 59.60 17.21
N GLU A 52 -12.71 60.40 18.30
CA GLU A 52 -12.53 59.87 19.66
C GLU A 52 -13.74 59.03 20.16
N LYS A 53 -14.78 58.82 19.33
CA LYS A 53 -15.92 57.93 19.61
C LYS A 53 -16.33 57.09 18.39
N ALA A 54 -15.38 56.43 17.73
CA ALA A 54 -15.68 55.33 16.81
C ALA A 54 -14.92 54.06 17.24
N PRO A 55 -15.58 52.87 17.30
CA PRO A 55 -14.95 51.63 17.74
C PRO A 55 -13.80 51.24 16.81
N GLU A 56 -12.73 50.67 17.37
CA GLU A 56 -11.68 50.00 16.62
C GLU A 56 -12.30 49.07 15.58
N GLU A 57 -12.16 49.42 14.29
CA GLU A 57 -12.33 48.45 13.23
C GLU A 57 -11.35 47.30 13.52
N PRO A 58 -11.81 46.04 13.54
CA PRO A 58 -10.93 44.92 13.77
C PRO A 58 -9.85 44.96 12.71
N GLN A 59 -8.60 45.06 13.16
CA GLN A 59 -7.45 44.75 12.33
C GLN A 59 -7.79 43.42 11.63
N PRO A 60 -7.69 43.32 10.29
CA PRO A 60 -7.73 42.01 9.69
C PRO A 60 -6.55 41.27 10.30
N VAL A 61 -6.87 40.33 11.19
CA VAL A 61 -5.94 39.31 11.64
C VAL A 61 -5.39 38.77 10.35
N LYS A 62 -4.12 39.09 10.04
CA LYS A 62 -3.35 38.28 9.11
C LYS A 62 -3.28 36.93 9.80
N MET A 63 -4.31 36.13 9.56
CA MET A 63 -4.25 34.70 9.79
C MET A 63 -2.94 34.29 9.12
N PRO A 64 -2.02 33.60 9.81
CA PRO A 64 -0.97 32.94 9.08
C PRO A 64 -1.71 32.05 8.06
N GLU A 65 -1.58 32.36 6.78
CA GLU A 65 -1.90 31.45 5.69
C GLU A 65 -0.96 30.26 5.86
N ASN A 66 -1.28 29.40 6.82
CA ASN A 66 -0.74 28.07 6.91
C ASN A 66 -1.82 27.10 6.42
N ASN A 67 -2.38 27.43 5.26
CA ASN A 67 -2.90 26.45 4.34
C ASN A 67 -1.82 26.25 3.26
N SER A 68 -0.66 25.76 3.66
CA SER A 68 0.03 24.81 2.79
C SER A 68 -0.86 23.58 2.73
N VAL A 69 -1.89 23.65 1.88
CA VAL A 69 -2.42 22.43 1.28
C VAL A 69 -1.18 21.81 0.66
N VAL A 70 -0.68 20.74 1.26
CA VAL A 70 0.38 19.94 0.67
C VAL A 70 -0.24 19.42 -0.61
N GLU A 71 -0.01 20.14 -1.71
CA GLU A 71 -0.47 19.71 -3.02
C GLU A 71 0.21 18.38 -3.31
N ALA A 72 -0.58 17.40 -3.73
CA ALA A 72 -0.06 16.09 -4.09
C ALA A 72 1.04 16.27 -5.15
N THR A 73 2.25 15.89 -4.78
CA THR A 73 3.43 15.90 -5.64
C THR A 73 3.60 14.54 -6.30
N TRP A 74 4.42 14.47 -7.34
CA TRP A 74 4.83 13.18 -7.91
C TRP A 74 5.52 12.26 -6.89
N ASN A 75 6.00 12.80 -5.76
CA ASN A 75 6.58 12.00 -4.67
C ASN A 75 5.51 11.28 -3.82
N ASP A 76 4.25 11.70 -3.90
CA ASP A 76 3.12 11.04 -3.25
C ASP A 76 2.58 9.85 -4.08
N VAL A 77 3.08 9.68 -5.31
CA VAL A 77 2.78 8.51 -6.14
C VAL A 77 3.51 7.31 -5.57
N GLN A 78 2.81 6.54 -4.75
CA GLN A 78 3.29 5.27 -4.24
C GLN A 78 3.28 4.24 -5.37
N LEU A 79 4.45 3.69 -5.67
CA LEU A 79 4.56 2.55 -6.55
C LEU A 79 3.97 1.33 -5.83
N GLU A 80 3.08 0.63 -6.53
CA GLU A 80 2.48 -0.60 -6.03
C GLU A 80 3.52 -1.71 -5.87
N ASP A 81 3.43 -2.43 -4.77
CA ASP A 81 4.29 -3.57 -4.52
C ASP A 81 3.96 -4.71 -5.48
N SER A 82 4.99 -5.31 -6.10
CA SER A 82 4.81 -6.47 -6.98
C SER A 82 4.07 -7.62 -6.27
N LEU A 83 4.36 -7.82 -4.98
CA LEU A 83 3.67 -8.78 -4.11
C LEU A 83 3.59 -8.20 -2.69
N GLY A 84 2.36 -8.04 -2.20
CA GLY A 84 2.05 -7.47 -0.90
C GLY A 84 1.19 -8.40 -0.04
N MET A 85 1.22 -8.18 1.27
CA MET A 85 0.33 -8.82 2.21
C MET A 85 -0.14 -7.79 3.24
N GLU A 86 -1.44 -7.60 3.34
CA GLU A 86 -2.06 -6.79 4.38
C GLU A 86 -2.55 -7.69 5.50
N VAL A 87 -2.33 -7.29 6.74
CA VAL A 87 -2.73 -8.07 7.92
C VAL A 87 -3.52 -7.22 8.91
N GLY A 88 -4.57 -7.81 9.49
CA GLY A 88 -5.27 -7.24 10.63
C GLY A 88 -4.43 -7.28 11.90
N TYR A 89 -4.76 -6.45 12.89
CA TYR A 89 -3.91 -6.21 14.05
C TYR A 89 -3.62 -7.47 14.91
N ARG A 90 -4.50 -8.50 14.93
CA ARG A 90 -4.22 -9.74 15.69
C ARG A 90 -3.14 -10.60 15.05
N LEU A 91 -2.83 -10.37 13.77
CA LEU A 91 -1.82 -11.13 13.03
C LEU A 91 -0.44 -10.48 13.11
N ILE A 92 -0.34 -9.24 13.58
CA ILE A 92 0.93 -8.50 13.71
C ILE A 92 2.01 -9.31 14.44
N PRO A 93 1.74 -10.00 15.57
CA PRO A 93 2.77 -10.79 16.24
C PRO A 93 3.37 -11.90 15.36
N MET A 94 2.60 -12.45 14.40
CA MET A 94 3.11 -13.50 13.51
C MET A 94 4.08 -12.95 12.44
N VAL A 95 4.01 -11.66 12.14
CA VAL A 95 4.80 -10.97 11.11
C VAL A 95 5.82 -9.98 11.67
N ASP A 96 5.90 -9.85 12.99
CA ASP A 96 6.88 -9.00 13.67
C ASP A 96 8.18 -9.78 13.93
N PHE A 97 9.31 -9.23 13.47
CA PHE A 97 10.63 -9.82 13.68
C PHE A 97 11.03 -9.85 15.17
N GLN A 98 10.49 -8.96 16.00
CA GLN A 98 10.79 -8.88 17.43
C GLN A 98 10.03 -9.92 18.27
N GLN A 99 8.95 -10.49 17.73
CA GLN A 99 8.03 -11.40 18.43
C GLN A 99 8.04 -12.80 17.78
N ASP A 100 9.23 -13.38 17.59
CA ASP A 100 9.51 -14.66 16.92
C ASP A 100 9.15 -14.74 15.42
N GLY A 101 8.20 -13.93 14.92
CA GLY A 101 7.96 -13.68 13.50
C GLY A 101 7.76 -14.96 12.68
N GLU A 102 6.97 -15.90 13.20
CA GLU A 102 6.88 -17.26 12.66
C GLU A 102 6.51 -17.28 11.16
N LEU A 103 5.63 -16.37 10.73
CA LEU A 103 5.23 -16.26 9.33
C LEU A 103 6.38 -15.73 8.44
N LEU A 104 7.23 -14.82 8.95
CA LEU A 104 8.39 -14.31 8.20
C LEU A 104 9.39 -15.42 7.86
N GLY A 105 9.63 -16.34 8.79
CA GLY A 105 10.49 -17.51 8.57
C GLY A 105 9.93 -18.44 7.49
N ARG A 106 8.62 -18.67 7.52
CA ARG A 106 7.90 -19.49 6.53
C ARG A 106 7.92 -18.83 5.15
N ILE A 107 7.68 -17.53 5.04
CA ILE A 107 7.75 -16.77 3.77
C ILE A 107 9.15 -16.87 3.15
N ARG A 108 10.21 -16.70 3.96
CA ARG A 108 11.60 -16.86 3.48
C ARG A 108 11.85 -18.27 2.93
N SER A 109 11.36 -19.29 3.64
CA SER A 109 11.49 -20.70 3.22
C SER A 109 10.73 -21.00 1.93
N ILE A 110 9.52 -20.44 1.78
CA ILE A 110 8.71 -20.53 0.55
C ILE A 110 9.46 -19.92 -0.63
N ARG A 111 9.99 -18.70 -0.49
CA ARG A 111 10.73 -18.02 -1.57
C ARG A 111 11.98 -18.82 -1.98
N LYS A 112 12.72 -19.36 -1.01
CA LYS A 112 13.90 -20.20 -1.27
C LYS A 112 13.53 -21.48 -2.02
N LYS A 113 12.49 -22.19 -1.55
CA LYS A 113 12.01 -23.42 -2.19
C LYS A 113 11.48 -23.14 -3.59
N PHE A 114 10.71 -22.08 -3.76
CA PHE A 114 10.22 -21.67 -5.07
C PHE A 114 11.36 -21.38 -6.03
N ALA A 115 12.43 -20.70 -5.59
CA ALA A 115 13.59 -20.46 -6.43
C ALA A 115 14.29 -21.76 -6.88
N GLN A 116 14.30 -22.80 -6.03
CA GLN A 116 14.84 -24.12 -6.36
C GLN A 116 13.93 -24.93 -7.30
N ASP A 117 12.62 -24.93 -7.03
CA ASP A 117 11.65 -25.75 -7.77
C ASP A 117 11.30 -25.12 -9.13
N MET A 118 11.14 -23.81 -9.15
CA MET A 118 10.86 -23.06 -10.37
C MET A 118 12.17 -22.76 -11.07
N GLY A 119 13.09 -21.99 -10.51
CA GLY A 119 14.34 -21.60 -11.18
C GLY A 119 14.49 -20.09 -11.35
N PHE A 120 13.65 -19.30 -10.69
CA PHE A 120 13.82 -17.85 -10.54
C PHE A 120 13.37 -17.42 -9.14
N LEU A 121 13.92 -16.31 -8.66
CA LEU A 121 13.59 -15.78 -7.34
C LEU A 121 12.31 -14.91 -7.44
N PRO A 122 11.23 -15.23 -6.72
CA PRO A 122 10.04 -14.39 -6.72
C PRO A 122 10.30 -13.09 -5.94
N PRO A 123 9.54 -12.02 -6.22
CA PRO A 123 9.69 -10.75 -5.52
C PRO A 123 9.52 -10.94 -4.00
N VAL A 124 10.04 -9.98 -3.24
CA VAL A 124 9.82 -9.92 -1.79
C VAL A 124 8.34 -9.65 -1.51
N VAL A 125 7.84 -10.19 -0.40
CA VAL A 125 6.47 -9.95 0.06
C VAL A 125 6.53 -8.77 1.03
N HIS A 126 5.99 -7.63 0.65
CA HIS A 126 5.87 -6.48 1.55
C HIS A 126 4.66 -6.67 2.46
N ILE A 127 4.89 -6.69 3.77
CA ILE A 127 3.82 -6.88 4.75
C ILE A 127 3.49 -5.52 5.35
N ARG A 128 2.20 -5.17 5.36
CA ARG A 128 1.69 -3.92 5.95
C ARG A 128 0.53 -4.26 6.89
N ASP A 129 0.45 -3.56 8.00
CA ASP A 129 -0.76 -3.59 8.82
C ASP A 129 -1.86 -2.77 8.15
N ASN A 130 -3.09 -3.26 8.24
CA ASN A 130 -4.26 -2.55 7.75
C ASN A 130 -5.35 -2.59 8.82
N MET A 131 -5.58 -1.45 9.46
CA MET A 131 -6.55 -1.28 10.55
C MET A 131 -8.01 -1.36 10.08
N ASP A 132 -8.27 -1.22 8.79
CA ASP A 132 -9.60 -1.36 8.21
C ASP A 132 -10.00 -2.85 8.04
N LEU A 133 -9.03 -3.77 8.13
CA LEU A 133 -9.30 -5.21 8.07
C LEU A 133 -9.84 -5.74 9.39
N GLN A 134 -10.62 -6.81 9.28
CA GLN A 134 -11.04 -7.57 10.45
C GLN A 134 -9.82 -8.07 11.24
N PRO A 135 -9.91 -8.18 12.58
CA PRO A 135 -8.76 -8.43 13.45
C PRO A 135 -7.86 -9.60 13.03
N ALA A 136 -8.48 -10.69 12.58
CA ALA A 136 -7.85 -11.96 12.22
C ALA A 136 -7.76 -12.19 10.70
N ARG A 137 -8.07 -11.17 9.89
CA ARG A 137 -8.09 -11.25 8.43
C ARG A 137 -6.73 -10.89 7.85
N TYR A 138 -6.37 -11.53 6.75
CA TYR A 138 -5.27 -11.10 5.89
C TYR A 138 -5.73 -11.02 4.43
N ARG A 139 -5.03 -10.20 3.64
CA ARG A 139 -5.18 -10.09 2.19
C ARG A 139 -3.82 -10.21 1.54
N ILE A 140 -3.77 -10.82 0.37
CA ILE A 140 -2.58 -10.98 -0.45
C ILE A 140 -2.82 -10.21 -1.73
N LEU A 141 -1.91 -9.29 -2.04
CA LEU A 141 -2.03 -8.35 -3.14
C LEU A 141 -0.92 -8.58 -4.15
N MET A 142 -1.23 -8.39 -5.43
CA MET A 142 -0.26 -8.36 -6.51
C MET A 142 -0.46 -7.08 -7.30
N LYS A 143 0.54 -6.19 -7.31
CA LYS A 143 0.45 -4.89 -7.99
C LYS A 143 -0.80 -4.11 -7.57
N GLY A 144 -1.08 -4.08 -6.25
CA GLY A 144 -2.25 -3.43 -5.65
C GLY A 144 -3.57 -4.20 -5.76
N VAL A 145 -3.65 -5.28 -6.54
CA VAL A 145 -4.89 -6.05 -6.73
C VAL A 145 -4.95 -7.22 -5.76
N GLU A 146 -6.05 -7.36 -5.02
CA GLU A 146 -6.28 -8.53 -4.16
C GLU A 146 -6.39 -9.81 -5.01
N ILE A 147 -5.50 -10.76 -4.75
CA ILE A 147 -5.48 -12.08 -5.40
C ILE A 147 -5.95 -13.21 -4.47
N GLY A 148 -6.08 -12.93 -3.18
CA GLY A 148 -6.62 -13.87 -2.21
C GLY A 148 -6.70 -13.27 -0.81
N SER A 149 -7.60 -13.80 0.00
CA SER A 149 -7.75 -13.40 1.41
C SER A 149 -8.28 -14.55 2.24
N GLY A 150 -8.16 -14.43 3.56
CA GLY A 150 -8.62 -15.46 4.47
C GLY A 150 -8.48 -15.03 5.93
N ASP A 151 -8.99 -15.87 6.81
CA ASP A 151 -8.93 -15.67 8.24
C ASP A 151 -7.87 -16.61 8.84
N ALA A 152 -7.13 -16.12 9.82
CA ALA A 152 -6.15 -16.89 10.57
C ALA A 152 -6.29 -16.50 12.04
N TYR A 153 -6.50 -17.48 12.92
CA TYR A 153 -6.68 -17.21 14.34
C TYR A 153 -5.47 -17.68 15.14
N PRO A 154 -4.54 -16.78 15.54
CA PRO A 154 -3.43 -17.14 16.42
C PRO A 154 -3.93 -17.81 17.70
N GLY A 155 -3.25 -18.88 18.13
CA GLY A 155 -3.64 -19.70 19.29
C GLY A 155 -4.70 -20.79 18.99
N ARG A 156 -5.27 -20.82 17.78
CA ARG A 156 -6.12 -21.92 17.29
C ARG A 156 -5.42 -22.71 16.20
N TRP A 157 -5.96 -23.89 15.92
CA TRP A 157 -5.49 -24.79 14.87
C TRP A 157 -6.59 -25.00 13.83
N LEU A 158 -6.22 -25.10 12.57
CA LEU A 158 -7.14 -25.43 11.49
C LEU A 158 -7.10 -26.94 11.25
N ALA A 159 -8.21 -27.62 11.54
CA ALA A 159 -8.42 -29.02 11.23
C ALA A 159 -9.07 -29.15 9.85
N ILE A 160 -8.28 -29.55 8.85
CA ILE A 160 -8.71 -29.67 7.44
C ILE A 160 -9.18 -31.11 7.20
N ASN A 161 -10.38 -31.28 6.65
CA ASN A 161 -10.90 -32.58 6.24
C ASN A 161 -10.40 -32.92 4.83
N PRO A 162 -9.54 -33.94 4.66
CA PRO A 162 -9.09 -34.36 3.35
C PRO A 162 -10.14 -35.16 2.54
N GLY A 163 -11.36 -35.33 3.07
CA GLY A 163 -12.45 -36.13 2.53
C GLY A 163 -12.57 -37.53 3.16
N THR A 164 -11.66 -37.89 4.06
CA THR A 164 -11.61 -39.20 4.75
C THR A 164 -11.77 -39.09 6.26
N ALA A 165 -11.85 -37.88 6.81
CA ALA A 165 -12.00 -37.70 8.24
C ALA A 165 -13.40 -38.13 8.69
N ALA A 166 -13.47 -38.72 9.89
CA ALA A 166 -14.71 -39.22 10.47
C ALA A 166 -15.10 -38.39 11.70
N GLY A 167 -16.39 -38.09 11.82
CA GLY A 167 -16.92 -37.29 12.92
C GLY A 167 -16.88 -35.78 12.65
N THR A 168 -17.23 -35.02 13.69
CA THR A 168 -17.20 -33.56 13.69
C THR A 168 -16.50 -33.08 14.94
N LEU A 169 -15.76 -31.97 14.82
CA LEU A 169 -15.10 -31.31 15.93
C LEU A 169 -15.91 -30.07 16.33
N PRO A 170 -15.95 -29.72 17.63
CA PRO A 170 -16.49 -28.43 18.06
C PRO A 170 -15.54 -27.31 17.62
N GLY A 171 -16.07 -26.26 17.02
CA GLY A 171 -15.27 -25.15 16.50
C GLY A 171 -15.97 -24.36 15.41
N GLU A 172 -15.28 -23.34 14.91
CA GLU A 172 -15.76 -22.48 13.84
C GLU A 172 -15.49 -23.14 12.48
N LYS A 173 -16.56 -23.54 11.79
CA LYS A 173 -16.47 -24.16 10.47
C LYS A 173 -16.06 -23.12 9.44
N THR A 174 -15.14 -23.50 8.56
CA THR A 174 -14.60 -22.65 7.50
C THR A 174 -14.15 -23.52 6.33
N VAL A 175 -13.48 -22.90 5.36
CA VAL A 175 -12.89 -23.56 4.21
C VAL A 175 -11.40 -23.23 4.18
N ASP A 176 -10.56 -24.22 3.90
CA ASP A 176 -9.13 -24.01 3.68
C ASP A 176 -8.91 -23.08 2.47
N PRO A 177 -8.27 -21.92 2.64
CA PRO A 177 -8.13 -20.93 1.57
C PRO A 177 -7.23 -21.40 0.42
N ALA A 178 -6.35 -22.40 0.63
CA ALA A 178 -5.45 -22.87 -0.41
C ALA A 178 -6.09 -23.90 -1.36
N PHE A 179 -6.91 -24.82 -0.83
CA PHE A 179 -7.44 -25.94 -1.61
C PHE A 179 -8.97 -26.02 -1.65
N GLY A 180 -9.68 -25.15 -0.93
CA GLY A 180 -11.14 -25.15 -0.92
C GLY A 180 -11.74 -26.36 -0.18
N LEU A 181 -11.03 -26.91 0.81
CA LEU A 181 -11.48 -28.07 1.57
C LEU A 181 -12.23 -27.66 2.84
N ASP A 182 -13.22 -28.45 3.24
CA ASP A 182 -13.92 -28.23 4.51
C ASP A 182 -12.94 -28.28 5.68
N ALA A 183 -12.99 -27.26 6.54
CA ALA A 183 -12.08 -27.15 7.67
C ALA A 183 -12.79 -26.57 8.90
N ILE A 184 -12.21 -26.76 10.07
CA ILE A 184 -12.76 -26.28 11.34
C ILE A 184 -11.62 -25.69 12.17
N TRP A 185 -11.80 -24.47 12.68
CA TRP A 185 -10.91 -23.90 13.69
C TRP A 185 -11.21 -24.51 15.05
N ILE A 186 -10.22 -25.21 15.60
CA ILE A 186 -10.29 -25.92 16.87
C ILE A 186 -9.30 -25.35 17.88
N GLU A 187 -9.58 -25.59 19.16
CA GLU A 187 -8.66 -25.29 20.25
C GLU A 187 -7.49 -26.27 20.27
N SER A 188 -6.36 -25.85 20.86
CA SER A 188 -5.14 -26.66 20.95
C SER A 188 -5.37 -28.02 21.61
N ALA A 189 -6.27 -28.09 22.60
CA ALA A 189 -6.61 -29.32 23.32
C ALA A 189 -7.22 -30.42 22.42
N LEU A 190 -7.83 -30.05 21.30
CA LEU A 190 -8.49 -30.99 20.38
C LEU A 190 -7.58 -31.46 19.23
N LYS A 191 -6.33 -31.00 19.19
CA LYS A 191 -5.37 -31.29 18.11
C LYS A 191 -5.16 -32.79 17.92
N GLU A 192 -4.86 -33.52 19.00
CA GLU A 192 -4.59 -34.96 18.95
C GLU A 192 -5.85 -35.75 18.55
N GLN A 193 -6.99 -35.38 19.11
CA GLN A 193 -8.29 -35.98 18.76
C GLN A 193 -8.62 -35.79 17.28
N ALA A 194 -8.42 -34.59 16.75
CA ALA A 194 -8.64 -34.28 15.33
C ALA A 194 -7.73 -35.12 14.42
N GLN A 195 -6.46 -35.30 14.79
CA GLN A 195 -5.53 -36.15 14.04
C GLN A 195 -5.96 -37.63 14.04
N ILE A 196 -6.40 -38.16 15.19
CA ILE A 196 -6.93 -39.54 15.30
C ILE A 196 -8.18 -39.73 14.41
N GLN A 197 -9.02 -38.71 14.33
CA GLN A 197 -10.21 -38.69 13.47
C GLN A 197 -9.89 -38.53 11.97
N GLY A 198 -8.61 -38.35 11.60
CA GLY A 198 -8.15 -38.27 10.22
C GLY A 198 -8.13 -36.86 9.63
N PHE A 199 -8.26 -35.81 10.46
CA PHE A 199 -8.07 -34.43 10.03
C PHE A 199 -6.58 -34.09 9.91
N THR A 200 -6.23 -33.27 8.93
CA THR A 200 -4.90 -32.65 8.86
C THR A 200 -4.93 -31.36 9.67
N VAL A 201 -4.18 -31.31 10.77
CA VAL A 201 -4.21 -30.19 11.71
C VAL A 201 -3.00 -29.30 11.52
N VAL A 202 -3.22 -28.01 11.26
CA VAL A 202 -2.16 -27.02 10.98
C VAL A 202 -2.33 -25.75 11.81
N GLU A 203 -1.22 -25.07 12.09
CA GLU A 203 -1.20 -23.79 12.83
C GLU A 203 -1.64 -22.62 11.96
N ALA A 204 -2.12 -21.54 12.57
CA ALA A 204 -2.58 -20.35 11.86
C ALA A 204 -1.53 -19.74 10.91
N SER A 205 -0.28 -19.64 11.35
CA SER A 205 0.85 -19.18 10.52
C SER A 205 1.07 -20.08 9.28
N THR A 206 0.87 -21.40 9.44
CA THR A 206 0.99 -22.39 8.36
C THR A 206 -0.14 -22.27 7.35
N VAL A 207 -1.36 -21.93 7.79
CA VAL A 207 -2.50 -21.67 6.89
C VAL A 207 -2.18 -20.51 5.95
N VAL A 208 -1.75 -19.36 6.51
CA VAL A 208 -1.39 -18.17 5.71
C VAL A 208 -0.23 -18.49 4.76
N ALA A 209 0.81 -19.17 5.27
CA ALA A 209 1.98 -19.54 4.48
C ALA A 209 1.62 -20.48 3.31
N THR A 210 0.73 -21.45 3.54
CA THR A 210 0.29 -22.41 2.51
C THR A 210 -0.54 -21.72 1.44
N HIS A 211 -1.44 -20.82 1.84
CA HIS A 211 -2.23 -20.00 0.92
C HIS A 211 -1.33 -19.10 0.06
N LEU A 212 -0.38 -18.40 0.68
CA LEU A 212 0.59 -17.58 -0.05
C LEU A 212 1.41 -18.41 -1.05
N ASN A 213 1.93 -19.57 -0.63
CA ASN A 213 2.69 -20.45 -1.51
C ASN A 213 1.83 -20.95 -2.69
N HIS A 214 0.56 -21.26 -2.44
CA HIS A 214 -0.39 -21.63 -3.49
C HIS A 214 -0.55 -20.51 -4.53
N LEU A 215 -0.79 -19.28 -4.08
CA LEU A 215 -0.97 -18.12 -4.95
C LEU A 215 0.32 -17.78 -5.73
N ILE A 216 1.49 -17.81 -5.09
CA ILE A 216 2.77 -17.61 -5.79
C ILE A 216 2.98 -18.66 -6.88
N GLY A 217 2.59 -19.92 -6.61
CA GLY A 217 2.59 -20.98 -7.61
C GLY A 217 1.61 -20.73 -8.76
N GLN A 218 0.41 -20.27 -8.44
CA GLN A 218 -0.65 -19.99 -9.42
C GLN A 218 -0.29 -18.84 -10.36
N PHE A 219 0.27 -17.76 -9.82
CA PHE A 219 0.59 -16.54 -10.55
C PHE A 219 2.08 -16.42 -10.91
N SER A 220 2.79 -17.54 -11.05
CA SER A 220 4.24 -17.53 -11.29
C SER A 220 4.63 -16.78 -12.57
N ALA A 221 3.78 -16.84 -13.61
CA ALA A 221 4.03 -16.20 -14.89
C ALA A 221 3.85 -14.68 -14.79
N GLU A 222 2.90 -14.22 -13.97
CA GLU A 222 2.60 -12.82 -13.71
C GLU A 222 3.64 -12.18 -12.77
N LEU A 223 4.20 -12.98 -11.86
CA LEU A 223 5.32 -12.62 -10.99
C LEU A 223 6.66 -12.59 -11.75
N PHE A 224 6.78 -13.32 -12.85
CA PHE A 224 7.97 -13.27 -13.71
C PHE A 224 7.89 -12.08 -14.68
N GLY A 225 8.28 -10.90 -14.19
CA GLY A 225 8.33 -9.67 -14.95
C GLY A 225 9.61 -9.51 -15.77
N ARG A 226 9.74 -8.32 -16.39
CA ARG A 226 10.95 -7.95 -17.14
C ARG A 226 12.17 -7.82 -16.23
N GLN A 227 11.96 -7.34 -15.00
CA GLN A 227 13.02 -7.21 -14.00
C GLN A 227 13.58 -8.58 -13.60
N GLU A 228 12.70 -9.54 -13.31
CA GLU A 228 13.10 -10.92 -12.97
C GLU A 228 13.80 -11.60 -14.15
N ALA A 229 13.36 -11.35 -15.38
CA ALA A 229 14.02 -11.86 -16.58
C ALA A 229 15.43 -11.29 -16.76
N GLN A 230 15.62 -10.00 -16.48
CA GLN A 230 16.95 -9.37 -16.52
C GLN A 230 17.86 -9.97 -15.43
N GLN A 231 17.39 -10.05 -14.19
CA GLN A 231 18.17 -10.62 -13.08
C GLN A 231 18.55 -12.08 -13.33
N LEU A 232 17.64 -12.86 -13.92
CA LEU A 232 17.93 -14.23 -14.32
C LEU A 232 18.99 -14.29 -15.43
N LEU A 233 18.89 -13.43 -16.44
CA LEU A 233 19.89 -13.31 -17.50
C LEU A 233 21.27 -12.95 -16.91
N ASP A 234 21.34 -11.94 -16.05
CA ASP A 234 22.58 -11.51 -15.39
C ASP A 234 23.22 -12.65 -14.59
N ARG A 235 22.41 -13.43 -13.87
CA ARG A 235 22.90 -14.61 -13.12
C ARG A 235 23.42 -15.70 -14.05
N VAL A 236 22.75 -15.97 -15.16
CA VAL A 236 23.18 -16.97 -16.15
C VAL A 236 24.43 -16.50 -16.90
N SER A 237 24.57 -15.20 -17.17
CA SER A 237 25.77 -14.62 -17.79
C SER A 237 27.03 -14.79 -16.94
N GLN A 238 26.90 -14.86 -15.61
CA GLN A 238 28.03 -15.16 -14.74
C GLN A 238 28.55 -16.60 -14.91
N GLU A 239 27.65 -17.55 -15.20
CA GLU A 239 27.99 -18.98 -15.35
C GLU A 239 28.33 -19.33 -16.82
N MET A 240 27.69 -18.68 -17.79
CA MET A 240 27.80 -18.97 -19.23
C MET A 240 27.91 -17.68 -20.08
N PRO A 241 28.96 -16.86 -19.91
CA PRO A 241 29.07 -15.54 -20.53
C PRO A 241 29.04 -15.57 -22.06
N LYS A 242 29.83 -16.45 -22.68
CA LYS A 242 29.92 -16.57 -24.15
C LYS A 242 28.56 -16.86 -24.80
N LEU A 243 27.78 -17.77 -24.19
CA LEU A 243 26.46 -18.11 -24.71
C LEU A 243 25.48 -16.94 -24.61
N THR A 244 25.53 -16.19 -23.50
CA THR A 244 24.62 -15.06 -23.30
C THR A 244 24.97 -13.86 -24.18
N GLU A 245 26.26 -13.59 -24.42
CA GLU A 245 26.73 -12.52 -25.31
C GLU A 245 26.33 -12.78 -26.77
N ASP A 246 26.46 -14.03 -27.23
CA ASP A 246 26.09 -14.41 -28.60
C ASP A 246 24.56 -14.40 -28.81
N LEU A 247 23.78 -14.68 -27.75
CA LEU A 247 22.33 -14.84 -27.85
C LEU A 247 21.58 -13.52 -27.66
N VAL A 248 21.87 -12.75 -26.61
CA VAL A 248 21.12 -11.55 -26.21
C VAL A 248 22.05 -10.33 -26.17
N PRO A 249 21.72 -9.22 -26.84
CA PRO A 249 20.49 -8.94 -27.59
C PRO A 249 20.52 -9.33 -29.08
N GLY A 250 21.63 -9.90 -29.58
CA GLY A 250 21.89 -10.06 -31.02
C GLY A 250 20.90 -10.97 -31.75
N VAL A 251 20.74 -12.22 -31.29
CA VAL A 251 19.83 -13.21 -31.91
C VAL A 251 18.41 -13.10 -31.35
N VAL A 252 18.30 -12.89 -30.03
CA VAL A 252 17.02 -12.80 -29.32
C VAL A 252 17.04 -11.59 -28.40
N THR A 253 16.01 -10.75 -28.46
CA THR A 253 15.87 -9.63 -27.53
C THR A 253 15.45 -10.11 -26.14
N LEU A 254 15.78 -9.35 -25.09
CA LEU A 254 15.30 -9.62 -23.72
C LEU A 254 13.76 -9.77 -23.66
N THR A 255 13.04 -8.96 -24.45
CA THR A 255 11.57 -9.03 -24.52
C THR A 255 11.08 -10.36 -25.07
N THR A 256 11.73 -10.88 -26.09
CA THR A 256 11.40 -12.19 -26.68
C THR A 256 11.74 -13.31 -25.70
N LEU A 257 12.92 -13.26 -25.06
CA LEU A 257 13.33 -14.22 -24.05
C LEU A 257 12.34 -14.25 -22.86
N HIS A 258 11.98 -13.06 -22.34
CA HIS A 258 10.99 -12.91 -21.28
C HIS A 258 9.65 -13.56 -21.63
N LYS A 259 9.10 -13.29 -22.82
CA LYS A 259 7.83 -13.90 -23.29
C LYS A 259 7.89 -15.42 -23.39
N VAL A 260 9.02 -15.97 -23.86
CA VAL A 260 9.22 -17.43 -23.99
C VAL A 260 9.25 -18.07 -22.60
N LEU A 261 10.05 -17.52 -21.68
CA LEU A 261 10.13 -18.00 -20.30
C LEU A 261 8.79 -17.87 -19.56
N GLN A 262 8.10 -16.74 -19.70
CA GLN A 262 6.78 -16.52 -19.12
C GLN A 262 5.77 -17.57 -19.60
N THR A 263 5.81 -17.93 -20.89
CA THR A 263 4.94 -18.98 -21.45
C THR A 263 5.27 -20.36 -20.88
N TYR A 264 6.55 -20.65 -20.63
CA TYR A 264 6.99 -21.87 -19.98
C TYR A 264 6.46 -21.96 -18.53
N TRP A 265 6.62 -20.90 -17.72
CA TRP A 265 6.13 -20.85 -16.35
C TRP A 265 4.62 -20.99 -16.27
N ARG A 266 3.87 -20.33 -17.16
CA ARG A 266 2.41 -20.48 -17.25
C ARG A 266 1.98 -21.93 -17.47
N LYS A 267 2.70 -22.67 -18.31
CA LYS A 267 2.45 -24.11 -18.51
C LYS A 267 2.85 -24.91 -17.27
N LYS A 268 4.05 -24.69 -16.73
CA LYS A 268 4.57 -25.42 -15.56
C LYS A 268 3.71 -25.22 -14.32
N SER A 269 3.25 -24.00 -14.03
CA SER A 269 2.28 -23.73 -12.96
C SER A 269 0.98 -24.50 -13.13
N ARG A 270 0.43 -24.53 -14.35
CA ARG A 270 -0.78 -25.31 -14.64
C ARG A 270 -0.58 -26.80 -14.37
N PHE A 271 0.59 -27.36 -14.69
CA PHE A 271 0.93 -28.74 -14.36
C PHE A 271 1.21 -28.95 -12.87
N ALA A 272 1.90 -28.02 -12.21
CA ALA A 272 2.22 -28.06 -10.78
C ALA A 272 0.98 -27.93 -9.89
N ILE A 273 -0.09 -27.27 -10.34
CA ILE A 273 -1.39 -27.26 -9.66
C ILE A 273 -2.12 -28.60 -9.86
N CYS A 274 -2.06 -29.16 -11.06
CA CYS A 274 -2.69 -30.45 -11.36
C CYS A 274 -1.98 -31.62 -10.66
N GLU A 275 -0.67 -31.55 -10.40
CA GLU A 275 0.10 -32.69 -9.87
C GLU A 275 -0.29 -33.08 -8.42
N PRO A 276 -0.43 -32.15 -7.45
CA PRO A 276 -0.98 -32.45 -6.13
C PRO A 276 -2.41 -32.98 -6.21
N PHE A 277 -3.27 -32.41 -7.05
CA PHE A 277 -4.62 -32.91 -7.27
C PHE A 277 -4.62 -34.35 -7.81
N LEU A 278 -3.80 -34.63 -8.83
CA LEU A 278 -3.66 -35.96 -9.42
C LEU A 278 -3.01 -36.97 -8.46
N LYS A 279 -1.99 -36.58 -7.70
CA LYS A 279 -1.39 -37.42 -6.66
C LYS A 279 -2.39 -37.72 -5.54
N ARG A 280 -3.15 -36.72 -5.09
CA ARG A 280 -4.19 -36.86 -4.06
C ARG A 280 -5.36 -37.71 -4.55
N TRP A 281 -5.79 -37.53 -5.79
CA TRP A 281 -6.83 -38.35 -6.43
C TRP A 281 -6.38 -39.80 -6.67
N ARG A 282 -5.13 -40.01 -7.09
CA ARG A 282 -4.55 -41.35 -7.26
C ARG A 282 -4.44 -42.10 -5.93
N ASN A 283 -4.07 -41.39 -4.85
CA ASN A 283 -4.06 -41.96 -3.51
C ASN A 283 -5.49 -42.27 -3.00
N MET A 284 -6.48 -41.42 -3.30
CA MET A 284 -7.91 -41.70 -2.99
C MET A 284 -8.43 -42.97 -3.68
N ARG A 285 -8.10 -43.21 -4.96
CA ARG A 285 -8.52 -44.44 -5.67
C ARG A 285 -7.92 -45.71 -5.06
N ARG A 286 -6.64 -45.68 -4.65
CA ARG A 286 -6.00 -46.83 -3.98
C ARG A 286 -6.68 -47.18 -2.65
N TYR A 287 -7.12 -46.18 -1.88
CA TYR A 287 -7.85 -46.42 -0.64
C TYR A 287 -9.26 -47.00 -0.85
N LYS A 288 -9.96 -46.60 -1.93
CA LYS A 288 -11.26 -47.21 -2.29
C LYS A 288 -11.13 -48.66 -2.77
N ALA A 289 -10.05 -49.01 -3.46
CA ALA A 289 -9.82 -50.37 -3.95
C ALA A 289 -9.47 -51.38 -2.83
N ILE A 290 -8.90 -50.92 -1.71
CA ILE A 290 -8.54 -51.78 -0.56
C ILE A 290 -9.74 -52.03 0.38
N ARG A 291 -10.79 -51.18 0.35
CA ARG A 291 -12.01 -51.35 1.16
C ARG A 291 -13.14 -52.15 0.47
N MET A 292 -12.91 -52.66 -0.74
CA MET A 292 -13.89 -53.44 -1.52
C MET A 292 -13.56 -54.95 -1.59
N ASN A 293 -12.60 -55.42 -0.80
CA ASN A 293 -12.34 -56.84 -0.50
C ASN A 293 -12.41 -57.03 1.02
#